data_AF-A0A853XDM1-F1
#
_entry.id   AF-A0A853XDM1-F1
#
_cell.length_a   1.000
_cell.length_b   1.000
_cell.length_c   1.000
_cell.angle_alpha   90.00
_cell.angle_beta   90.00
_cell.angle_gamma   90.00
#
_symmetry.space_group_name_H-M   'P 1'
#
loop_
_entity.id
_entity.type
_entity.pdbx_description
1 polymer ?
#
loop_
_entity_poly.entity_id
_entity_poly.type
_entity_poly.pdbx_seq_one_letter_code
_entity_poly.pdbx_strand_id
1 'polypeptide(L)'
;MKVLKISLTVVVELALIYLFSLLVGWSFMEAFFLGSLAIFGAIWLIALNINQNNNIDHTIYKTGTVKPFQMTWSPYTTGTASLTAFSFIITTIYYLPYFL
;
A
#
# COMPACT_ATOMS: atom_id res chain seq x y z
N MET A 1 11.54 10.86 14.50
CA MET A 1 11.39 9.42 14.20
C MET A 1 10.30 9.10 13.17
N LYS A 2 9.06 9.64 13.27
CA LYS A 2 7.97 9.29 12.35
C LYS A 2 8.28 9.60 10.88
N VAL A 3 8.76 10.82 10.58
CA VAL A 3 9.12 11.24 9.21
C VAL A 3 10.20 10.34 8.62
N LEU A 4 11.24 10.03 9.39
CA LEU A 4 12.30 9.11 8.95
C LEU A 4 11.75 7.73 8.54
N LYS A 5 10.81 7.17 9.32
CA LYS A 5 10.17 5.88 8.99
C LYS A 5 9.33 5.97 7.72
N ILE A 6 8.59 7.06 7.52
CA ILE A 6 7.82 7.32 6.30
C ILE A 6 8.76 7.38 5.10
N SER A 7 9.81 8.22 5.16
CA SER A 7 10.77 8.38 4.07
C SER A 7 11.47 7.07 3.74
N LEU A 8 11.89 6.30 4.75
CA LEU A 8 12.51 4.99 4.54
C LEU A 8 11.54 4.00 3.85
N THR A 9 10.27 3.98 4.28
CA THR A 9 9.25 3.13 3.66
C THR A 9 9.11 3.45 2.17
N VAL A 10 9.00 4.74 1.83
CA VAL A 10 8.88 5.21 0.45
C VAL A 10 10.10 4.79 -0.38
N VAL A 11 11.32 4.97 0.14
CA VAL A 11 12.55 4.61 -0.57
C VAL A 11 12.63 3.10 -0.83
N VAL A 12 12.30 2.28 0.18
CA VAL A 12 12.32 0.82 0.06
C VAL A 12 11.29 0.34 -0.96
N GLU A 13 10.06 0.83 -0.88
CA GLU A 13 8.99 0.45 -1.81
C GLU A 13 9.30 0.88 -3.24
N LEU A 14 9.83 2.09 -3.43
CA LEU A 14 10.23 2.58 -4.75
C LEU A 14 11.36 1.72 -5.35
N ALA A 15 12.34 1.31 -4.52
CA ALA A 15 13.40 0.40 -4.95
C ALA A 15 12.85 -0.98 -5.34
N LEU A 16 11.91 -1.53 -4.56
CA LEU A 16 11.26 -2.82 -4.87
C LEU A 16 10.48 -2.75 -6.19
N ILE A 17 9.71 -1.69 -6.41
CA ILE A 17 8.96 -1.49 -7.65
C ILE A 17 9.90 -1.33 -8.85
N TYR A 18 11.00 -0.58 -8.68
CA TYR A 18 12.01 -0.42 -9.72
C TYR A 18 12.68 -1.75 -10.09
N LEU A 19 13.10 -2.54 -9.10
CA LEU A 19 13.66 -3.88 -9.33
C LEU A 19 12.65 -4.81 -10.01
N PHE A 20 11.38 -4.76 -9.60
CA PHE A 20 10.32 -5.52 -10.25
C PHE A 20 10.15 -5.12 -11.73
N SER A 21 10.15 -3.82 -12.03
CA SER A 21 10.09 -3.30 -13.40
C SER A 21 11.23 -3.84 -14.26
N LEU A 22 12.47 -3.87 -13.74
CA LEU A 22 13.61 -4.46 -14.45
C LEU A 22 13.45 -5.96 -14.70
N LEU A 23 12.93 -6.72 -13.72
CA LEU A 23 12.77 -8.16 -13.82
C LEU A 23 11.70 -8.58 -14.84
N VAL A 24 10.61 -7.82 -14.93
CA VAL A 24 9.48 -8.13 -15.84
C VAL A 24 9.67 -7.47 -17.21
N GLY A 25 10.61 -6.52 -17.34
CA GLY A 25 10.82 -5.77 -18.57
C GLY A 25 9.72 -4.73 -18.85
N TRP A 26 8.98 -4.33 -17.81
CA TRP A 26 7.98 -3.27 -17.91
C TRP A 26 8.64 -1.91 -17.80
N SER A 27 8.05 -0.90 -18.43
CA SER A 27 8.51 0.47 -18.17
C SER A 27 8.28 0.81 -16.70
N PHE A 28 9.17 1.62 -16.13
CA PHE A 28 9.02 2.03 -14.72
C PHE A 28 7.66 2.71 -14.50
N MET A 29 7.19 3.53 -15.44
CA MET A 29 5.92 4.23 -15.33
C MET A 29 4.72 3.29 -15.25
N GLU A 30 4.71 2.19 -16.02
CA GLU A 30 3.66 1.16 -15.94
C GLU A 30 3.69 0.43 -14.60
N ALA A 31 4.89 0.09 -14.12
CA ALA A 31 5.06 -0.59 -12.84
C ALA A 31 4.84 0.34 -11.64
N PHE A 32 5.00 1.65 -11.79
CA PHE A 32 5.07 2.58 -10.67
C PHE A 32 3.75 2.68 -9.91
N PHE A 33 2.66 2.99 -10.62
CA PHE A 33 1.34 3.08 -10.01
C PHE A 33 0.79 1.70 -9.63
N LEU A 34 0.93 0.71 -10.52
CA LEU A 34 0.40 -0.64 -10.26
C LEU A 34 1.14 -1.31 -9.09
N GLY A 35 2.45 -1.14 -9.02
CA GLY A 35 3.29 -1.68 -7.96
C GLY A 35 3.00 -1.04 -6.61
N SER A 36 2.90 0.29 -6.55
CA SER A 36 2.55 0.98 -5.29
C SER A 36 1.14 0.60 -4.81
N LEU A 37 0.17 0.53 -5.72
CA LEU A 37 -1.19 0.11 -5.44
C LEU A 37 -1.26 -1.34 -4.96
N ALA A 38 -0.48 -2.23 -5.58
CA ALA A 38 -0.40 -3.64 -5.17
C ALA A 38 0.16 -3.78 -3.75
N ILE A 39 1.22 -3.05 -3.40
CA ILE A 39 1.81 -3.07 -2.06
C ILE A 39 0.79 -2.53 -1.03
N PHE A 40 0.16 -1.39 -1.30
CA PHE A 40 -0.85 -0.82 -0.42
C PHE A 40 -2.05 -1.77 -0.25
N GLY A 41 -2.55 -2.30 -1.36
CA GLY A 41 -3.68 -3.25 -1.37
C GLY A 41 -3.37 -4.52 -0.58
N ALA A 42 -2.17 -5.08 -0.72
CA ALA A 42 -1.75 -6.25 0.04
C ALA A 42 -1.73 -5.98 1.55
N ILE A 43 -1.15 -4.85 1.97
CA ILE A 43 -1.13 -4.44 3.39
C ILE A 43 -2.57 -4.27 3.92
N TRP A 44 -3.44 -3.64 3.14
CA TRP A 44 -4.84 -3.43 3.52
C TRP A 44 -5.60 -4.74 3.67
N LEU A 45 -5.44 -5.67 2.72
CA LEU A 45 -6.08 -7.00 2.75
C LEU A 45 -5.59 -7.86 3.91
N ILE A 46 -4.29 -7.81 4.22
CA ILE A 46 -3.72 -8.50 5.39
C ILE A 46 -4.34 -7.95 6.67
N ALA A 47 -4.44 -6.62 6.80
CA ALA A 47 -5.06 -5.99 7.96
C ALA A 47 -6.55 -6.36 8.10
N LEU A 48 -7.29 -6.41 6.99
CA LEU A 48 -8.69 -6.85 6.99
C LEU A 48 -8.82 -8.29 7.47
N ASN A 49 -7.99 -9.20 6.94
CA ASN A 49 -8.00 -10.62 7.33
C ASN A 49 -7.71 -10.78 8.83
N ILE A 50 -6.73 -10.06 9.36
CA ILE A 50 -6.43 -10.07 10.81
C ILE A 50 -7.65 -9.60 11.61
N ASN A 51 -8.30 -8.52 11.20
CA ASN A 51 -9.51 -8.02 11.88
C ASN A 51 -10.65 -9.05 11.85
N GLN A 52 -10.87 -9.72 10.72
CA GLN A 52 -11.89 -10.76 10.58
C GLN A 52 -11.61 -11.96 11.49
N ASN A 53 -10.37 -12.44 11.53
CA ASN A 53 -9.98 -13.56 12.39
C ASN A 53 -10.16 -13.22 13.87
N ASN A 54 -9.73 -12.03 14.30
CA ASN A 54 -9.94 -11.59 15.68
C ASN A 54 -11.43 -11.51 16.06
N ASN A 55 -12.30 -11.08 15.14
CA ASN A 55 -13.74 -11.05 15.37
C ASN A 55 -14.35 -12.46 15.47
N ILE A 56 -13.87 -13.40 14.66
CA ILE A 56 -14.26 -14.81 14.73
C ILE A 56 -13.86 -15.37 16.10
N ASP A 57 -12.62 -15.14 16.54
CA ASP A 57 -12.13 -15.59 17.84
C ASP A 57 -12.92 -14.99 19.02
N HIS A 58 -13.20 -13.68 18.98
CA HIS A 58 -14.04 -13.03 20.00
C HIS A 58 -15.43 -13.66 20.09
N THR A 59 -15.99 -14.09 18.97
CA THR A 59 -17.31 -14.72 18.91
C THR A 59 -17.27 -16.16 19.43
N ILE A 60 -16.26 -16.95 19.03
CA ILE A 60 -16.09 -18.35 19.43
C ILE A 60 -15.78 -18.46 20.93
N TYR A 61 -14.81 -17.69 21.41
CA TYR A 61 -14.31 -17.81 22.78
C TYR A 61 -14.98 -16.86 23.76
N LYS A 62 -15.90 -15.99 23.30
CA LYS A 62 -16.56 -14.94 24.11
C LYS A 62 -15.57 -14.02 24.83
N THR A 63 -14.41 -13.79 24.21
CA THR A 63 -13.25 -13.11 24.81
C THR A 63 -13.25 -11.61 24.60
N GLY A 64 -14.12 -11.06 23.76
CA GLY A 64 -14.10 -9.63 23.43
C GLY A 64 -15.30 -9.14 22.63
N THR A 65 -15.22 -7.89 22.17
CA THR A 65 -16.23 -7.25 21.33
C THR A 65 -15.89 -7.37 19.85
N VAL A 66 -16.89 -7.63 19.01
CA VAL A 66 -16.76 -7.60 17.55
C VAL A 66 -16.62 -6.14 17.09
N LYS A 67 -15.60 -5.85 16.28
CA LYS A 67 -15.33 -4.48 15.81
C LYS A 67 -15.30 -4.41 14.28
N PRO A 68 -15.88 -3.35 13.67
CA PRO A 68 -15.73 -3.13 12.24
C PRO A 68 -14.26 -2.88 11.90
N PHE A 69 -13.87 -3.24 10.68
CA PHE A 69 -12.50 -3.02 10.22
C PHE A 69 -12.19 -1.51 10.19
N GLN A 70 -11.09 -1.14 10.84
CA GLN A 70 -10.53 0.19 10.79
C GLN A 70 -9.04 0.08 10.52
N MET A 71 -8.60 0.69 9.42
CA MET A 71 -7.19 0.69 9.05
C MET A 71 -6.37 1.48 10.07
N THR A 72 -5.34 0.86 10.64
CA THR A 72 -4.44 1.54 11.57
C THR A 72 -3.39 2.33 10.81
N TRP A 73 -3.37 3.65 11.00
CA TRP A 73 -2.42 4.56 10.34
C TRP A 73 -1.10 4.65 11.12
N SER A 74 -0.17 3.78 10.78
CA SER A 74 1.22 3.83 11.22
C SER A 74 2.09 4.63 10.24
N PRO A 75 3.30 5.05 10.64
CA PRO A 75 4.25 5.66 9.71
C PRO A 75 4.51 4.84 8.43
N TYR A 76 4.45 3.51 8.51
CA TYR A 76 4.66 2.63 7.34
C TYR A 76 3.47 2.70 6.38
N THR A 77 2.26 2.46 6.88
CA THR A 77 1.02 2.53 6.07
C THR A 77 0.78 3.92 5.51
N THR A 78 1.17 4.97 6.24
CA THR A 78 1.15 6.34 5.74
C THR A 78 2.15 6.54 4.61
N GLY A 79 3.35 5.97 4.70
CA GLY A 79 4.34 5.99 3.63
C GLY A 79 3.85 5.32 2.36
N THR A 80 3.32 4.09 2.47
CA THR A 80 2.77 3.35 1.33
C THR A 80 1.58 4.06 0.68
N ALA A 81 0.65 4.58 1.50
CA ALA A 81 -0.49 5.34 0.97
C ALA A 81 -0.03 6.63 0.27
N SER A 82 0.97 7.31 0.82
CA SER A 82 1.55 8.50 0.22
C SER A 82 2.21 8.17 -1.12
N LEU A 83 3.00 7.10 -1.20
CA LEU A 83 3.61 6.64 -2.46
C LEU A 83 2.55 6.29 -3.50
N THR A 84 1.47 5.61 -3.09
CA THR A 84 0.34 5.29 -3.97
C THR A 84 -0.28 6.56 -4.53
N ALA A 85 -0.59 7.55 -3.69
CA ALA A 85 -1.16 8.82 -4.12
C ALA A 85 -0.23 9.60 -5.08
N PHE A 86 1.07 9.72 -4.75
CA PHE A 86 2.04 10.39 -5.62
C PHE A 86 2.22 9.66 -6.95
N SER A 87 2.29 8.33 -6.92
CA SER A 87 2.42 7.53 -8.15
C SER A 87 1.21 7.68 -9.06
N PHE A 88 0.00 7.78 -8.52
CA PHE A 88 -1.21 8.05 -9.29
C PHE A 88 -1.14 9.42 -9.99
N ILE A 89 -0.77 10.47 -9.25
CA ILE A 89 -0.64 11.83 -9.79
C ILE A 89 0.41 11.87 -10.91
N ILE A 90 1.60 11.33 -10.65
CA ILE A 90 2.71 11.32 -11.62
C ILE A 90 2.34 10.53 -12.87
N THR A 91 1.73 9.36 -12.71
CA THR A 91 1.29 8.51 -13.82
C THR A 91 0.21 9.19 -14.64
N THR A 92 -0.75 9.86 -14.00
CA THR A 92 -1.79 10.63 -14.69
C THR A 92 -1.17 11.76 -15.53
N ILE A 93 -0.25 12.53 -14.97
CA ILE A 93 0.44 13.61 -15.70
C ILE A 93 1.24 13.04 -16.88
N TYR A 94 1.95 11.93 -16.68
CA TYR A 94 2.76 11.30 -17.71
C TYR A 94 1.93 10.82 -18.91
N TYR A 95 0.75 10.24 -18.65
CA TYR A 95 -0.12 9.74 -19.70
C TYR A 95 -1.11 10.78 -20.24
N LEU A 96 -1.24 11.95 -19.61
CA LEU A 96 -2.17 13.01 -20.02
C LEU A 96 -2.06 13.38 -21.51
N PRO A 97 -0.86 13.53 -22.11
CA PRO A 97 -0.73 13.88 -23.53
C PRO A 97 -1.29 12.83 -24.51
N TYR A 98 -1.53 11.59 -24.06
CA TYR A 98 -2.12 10.54 -24.89
C TYR A 98 -3.66 10.60 -24.91
N PHE A 99 -4.27 11.44 -24.07
CA PHE A 99 -5.72 11.61 -23.95
C PHE A 99 -6.23 12.97 -24.47
N LEU A 100 -5.33 13.88 -24.85
CA LEU A 100 -5.63 15.17 -25.46
C LEU A 100 -5.42 15.10 -26.97
#